data_AF-A0A5D6Y0V5-F1
#
_entry.id   AF-A0A5D6Y0V5-F1
#
_cell.length_a   1.000
_cell.length_b   1.000
_cell.length_c   1.000
_cell.angle_alpha   90.00
_cell.angle_beta   90.00
_cell.angle_gamma   90.00
#
_symmetry.space_group_name_H-M   'P 1'
#
loop_
_entity.id
_entity.type
_entity.pdbx_description
1 polymer ?
#
loop_
_entity_poly.entity_id
_entity_poly.type
_entity_poly.pdbx_seq_one_letter_code
_entity_poly.pdbx_strand_id
1 'polypeptide(L)'
;MSSATSDHNVTETAFDAAKCKLSAASQGYFQDAFIHHFVPRPSRRIPLIHRGYYLRHIAISQSVELFLNEHAREGANARVQIVSLGAGFDTLFFRLLRQKQLWRDADLAFLEVDCHAIVDAKREIMTRDAATFAELFTPDAQQQHHHQEATDGSGGASIALQCRVDSLQASYSLVACDLGDVARLESLFSAAGLNRSLPTLVLAECVVSYLDPVRGSSLLQWLSTWFADAAAVIYDPLALTDPFGETLQRYFAAKGCELRALRAFQTAGDHYRRFLSAPSRWTTCRVLDMNAVFAGCTDAREKGRVSGLEVFDEFADWTLSNARYAVFLASNRGVGSPHWPAAFCPGLQVTPRMDAAAVALSPQAGGLAAVAVVRTFEPPDLAAVQQLFEATHLEYSAKAVRKFVAHRLRQGDMRDVHWSFMRPRDELGAARHVSCFWVAEVDGALVGCVGVKLMAAGGGGAAATAELCRLSVAPSARRRGVGSALVAVLEAFARTSGYTRVELETIGAMDSAQALYRARGYDEVARTDWGSYSLVRFGKELGYDIDFEALGLSAERFDAFASVFRHFDKANTGAISPKQLDALCFKLGESFDAEELAAARASLEDEQTGLVHFAAFLPWWLSSE
;
A
#
# COMPACT_ATOMS: atom_id res chain seq x y z
N MET A 1 9.06 39.52 3.63
CA MET A 1 10.41 39.05 3.98
C MET A 1 10.64 37.75 3.25
N SER A 2 11.53 37.75 2.27
CA SER A 2 11.84 36.61 1.40
C SER A 2 12.39 35.44 2.22
N SER A 3 11.62 34.36 2.36
CA SER A 3 12.11 33.09 2.91
C SER A 3 12.87 32.35 1.80
N ALA A 4 14.11 32.74 1.55
CA ALA A 4 15.04 31.88 0.84
C ALA A 4 15.21 30.61 1.68
N THR A 5 14.65 29.50 1.22
CA THR A 5 14.89 28.17 1.76
C THR A 5 16.37 27.88 1.59
N SER A 6 17.08 27.48 2.64
CA SER A 6 18.50 27.12 2.51
C SER A 6 18.62 25.77 1.78
N ASP A 7 18.44 25.78 0.47
CA ASP A 7 18.35 24.58 -0.37
C ASP A 7 19.66 23.79 -0.44
N HIS A 8 20.80 24.40 -0.07
CA HIS A 8 22.11 23.76 -0.12
C HIS A 8 22.16 22.44 0.67
N ASN A 9 21.61 22.39 1.88
CA ASN A 9 21.67 21.20 2.72
C ASN A 9 20.70 20.10 2.27
N VAL A 10 19.61 20.46 1.57
CA VAL A 10 18.73 19.46 0.95
C VAL A 10 19.46 18.77 -0.20
N THR A 11 20.28 19.48 -0.98
CA THR A 11 21.07 18.86 -2.05
C THR A 11 22.08 17.81 -1.55
N GLU A 12 22.62 17.96 -0.33
CA GLU A 12 23.51 16.96 0.26
C GLU A 12 22.82 15.60 0.50
N THR A 13 21.50 15.60 0.70
CA THR A 13 20.74 14.36 0.91
C THR A 13 20.75 13.44 -0.31
N ALA A 14 20.80 14.01 -1.52
CA ALA A 14 20.93 13.24 -2.77
C ALA A 14 22.26 12.45 -2.81
N PHE A 15 23.35 13.06 -2.35
CA PHE A 15 24.66 12.40 -2.26
C PHE A 15 24.70 11.32 -1.17
N ASP A 16 24.07 11.55 -0.01
CA ASP A 16 24.02 10.55 1.05
C ASP A 16 23.16 9.33 0.64
N ALA A 17 22.03 9.57 -0.04
CA ALA A 17 21.20 8.52 -0.60
C ALA A 17 21.96 7.68 -1.63
N ALA A 18 22.69 8.31 -2.55
CA ALA A 18 23.52 7.61 -3.54
C ALA A 18 24.62 6.75 -2.88
N LYS A 19 25.29 7.28 -1.84
CA LYS A 19 26.29 6.53 -1.06
C LYS A 19 25.70 5.30 -0.38
N CYS A 20 24.52 5.44 0.23
CA CYS A 20 23.85 4.33 0.89
C CYS A 20 23.38 3.26 -0.11
N LYS A 21 22.82 3.69 -1.27
CA LYS A 21 22.47 2.78 -2.38
C LYS A 21 23.69 2.02 -2.88
N LEU A 22 24.81 2.70 -3.16
CA LEU A 22 26.05 2.03 -3.58
C LEU A 22 26.56 1.05 -2.51
N SER A 23 26.54 1.44 -1.25
CA SER A 23 26.98 0.57 -0.15
C SER A 23 26.16 -0.73 -0.09
N ALA A 24 24.83 -0.62 -0.14
CA ALA A 24 23.94 -1.79 -0.13
C ALA A 24 24.11 -2.66 -1.40
N ALA A 25 24.18 -2.05 -2.58
CA ALA A 25 24.42 -2.76 -3.84
C ALA A 25 25.76 -3.53 -3.82
N SER A 26 26.82 -2.92 -3.25
CA SER A 26 28.14 -3.54 -3.13
C SER A 26 28.16 -4.74 -2.18
N GLN A 27 27.19 -4.87 -1.28
CA GLN A 27 27.02 -6.06 -0.43
C GLN A 27 26.04 -7.08 -1.04
N GLY A 28 25.56 -6.85 -2.26
CA GLY A 28 24.68 -7.79 -2.96
C GLY A 28 23.21 -7.72 -2.56
N TYR A 29 22.76 -6.67 -1.85
CA TYR A 29 21.33 -6.53 -1.52
C TYR A 29 20.47 -6.39 -2.76
N PHE A 30 20.94 -5.65 -3.76
CA PHE A 30 20.34 -5.52 -5.09
C PHE A 30 21.41 -5.23 -6.13
N GLN A 31 21.07 -5.40 -7.41
CA GLN A 31 21.98 -5.13 -8.52
C GLN A 31 21.82 -3.71 -9.03
N ASP A 32 22.92 -2.95 -9.03
CA ASP A 32 23.01 -1.66 -9.66
C ASP A 32 24.40 -1.47 -10.26
N ALA A 33 24.50 -1.66 -11.58
CA ALA A 33 25.76 -1.53 -12.29
C ALA A 33 26.16 -0.06 -12.52
N PHE A 34 25.32 0.92 -12.17
CA PHE A 34 25.52 2.32 -12.57
C PHE A 34 25.79 3.26 -11.41
N ILE A 35 25.30 2.94 -10.19
CA ILE A 35 25.36 3.87 -9.05
C ILE A 35 26.80 4.27 -8.66
N HIS A 36 27.78 3.41 -8.95
CA HIS A 36 29.18 3.68 -8.68
C HIS A 36 29.75 4.88 -9.48
N HIS A 37 29.21 5.20 -10.67
CA HIS A 37 29.61 6.38 -11.44
C HIS A 37 29.19 7.69 -10.77
N PHE A 38 28.13 7.66 -9.96
CA PHE A 38 27.57 8.85 -9.31
C PHE A 38 28.08 9.06 -7.88
N VAL A 39 28.92 8.17 -7.37
CA VAL A 39 29.46 8.25 -6.00
C VAL A 39 30.99 8.31 -6.06
N PRO A 40 31.58 9.52 -6.05
CA PRO A 40 33.02 9.68 -6.24
C PRO A 40 33.86 9.09 -5.09
N ARG A 41 33.26 8.98 -3.90
CA ARG A 41 33.91 8.41 -2.71
C ARG A 41 32.97 7.41 -2.05
N PRO A 42 33.08 6.11 -2.40
CA PRO A 42 32.32 5.05 -1.75
C PRO A 42 32.62 5.01 -0.25
N SER A 43 31.60 4.71 0.55
CA SER A 43 31.77 4.52 1.99
C SER A 43 30.78 3.47 2.47
N ARG A 44 31.28 2.46 3.20
CA ARG A 44 30.43 1.38 3.71
C ARG A 44 29.49 1.91 4.80
N ARG A 45 28.25 1.43 4.81
CA ARG A 45 27.24 1.67 5.84
C ARG A 45 27.06 0.40 6.68
N ILE A 46 26.37 0.53 7.80
CA ILE A 46 26.08 -0.60 8.69
C ILE A 46 24.95 -1.47 8.10
N PRO A 47 24.86 -2.77 8.46
CA PRO A 47 23.83 -3.68 7.94
C PRO A 47 22.39 -3.19 8.13
N LEU A 48 22.09 -2.51 9.23
CA LEU A 48 20.78 -1.87 9.46
C LEU A 48 20.37 -0.93 8.31
N ILE A 49 21.31 -0.10 7.86
CA ILE A 49 21.10 0.84 6.73
C ILE A 49 20.99 0.07 5.42
N HIS A 50 21.80 -0.97 5.19
CA HIS A 50 21.70 -1.77 3.97
C HIS A 50 20.33 -2.44 3.83
N ARG A 51 19.82 -3.05 4.91
CA ARG A 51 18.49 -3.66 4.95
C ARG A 51 17.37 -2.65 4.72
N GLY A 52 17.48 -1.44 5.27
CA GLY A 52 16.54 -0.34 4.98
C GLY A 52 16.55 0.08 3.51
N TYR A 53 17.74 0.29 2.93
CA TYR A 53 17.89 0.67 1.51
C TYR A 53 17.49 -0.45 0.55
N TYR A 54 17.61 -1.71 0.95
CA TYR A 54 17.09 -2.86 0.22
C TYR A 54 15.55 -2.81 0.13
N LEU A 55 14.85 -2.58 1.25
CA LEU A 55 13.38 -2.46 1.24
C LEU A 55 12.92 -1.25 0.43
N ARG A 56 13.62 -0.12 0.55
CA ARG A 56 13.41 1.07 -0.29
C ARG A 56 13.54 0.72 -1.78
N HIS A 57 14.61 0.03 -2.16
CA HIS A 57 14.85 -0.41 -3.55
C HIS A 57 13.74 -1.35 -4.05
N ILE A 58 13.33 -2.33 -3.25
CA ILE A 58 12.27 -3.29 -3.61
C ILE A 58 10.93 -2.59 -3.79
N ALA A 59 10.55 -1.69 -2.88
CA ALA A 59 9.28 -0.97 -2.98
C ALA A 59 9.16 -0.22 -4.31
N ILE A 60 10.21 0.51 -4.70
CA ILE A 60 10.25 1.23 -5.97
C ILE A 60 10.31 0.26 -7.16
N SER A 61 11.19 -0.73 -7.13
CA SER A 61 11.41 -1.63 -8.27
C SER A 61 10.18 -2.48 -8.57
N GLN A 62 9.53 -3.04 -7.55
CA GLN A 62 8.30 -3.81 -7.74
C GLN A 62 7.13 -2.92 -8.19
N SER A 63 7.06 -1.67 -7.74
CA SER A 63 6.05 -0.72 -8.23
C SER A 63 6.24 -0.40 -9.72
N VAL A 64 7.49 -0.17 -10.14
CA VAL A 64 7.83 0.06 -11.56
C VAL A 64 7.51 -1.17 -12.40
N GLU A 65 7.89 -2.36 -11.95
CA GLU A 65 7.59 -3.62 -12.64
C GLU A 65 6.09 -3.86 -12.79
N LEU A 66 5.31 -3.67 -11.72
CA LEU A 66 3.86 -3.84 -11.75
C LEU A 66 3.19 -2.83 -12.70
N PHE A 67 3.62 -1.57 -12.69
CA PHE A 67 3.16 -0.55 -13.63
C PHE A 67 3.46 -0.93 -15.09
N LEU A 68 4.72 -1.28 -15.38
CA LEU A 68 5.12 -1.65 -16.74
C LEU A 68 4.37 -2.90 -17.22
N ASN A 69 4.21 -3.91 -16.35
CA ASN A 69 3.48 -5.14 -16.67
C ASN A 69 1.99 -4.91 -16.91
N GLU A 70 1.35 -3.98 -16.20
CA GLU A 70 -0.06 -3.63 -16.43
C GLU A 70 -0.26 -3.07 -17.84
N HIS A 71 0.60 -2.15 -18.27
CA HIS A 71 0.43 -1.46 -19.54
C HIS A 71 1.11 -2.16 -20.73
N ALA A 72 2.07 -3.04 -20.50
CA ALA A 72 2.64 -3.89 -21.57
C ALA A 72 1.57 -4.82 -22.18
N ARG A 73 0.50 -5.12 -21.45
CA ARG A 73 -0.61 -5.99 -21.90
C ARG A 73 -1.64 -5.28 -22.80
N GLU A 74 -1.56 -3.96 -22.94
CA GLU A 74 -2.54 -3.16 -23.72
C GLU A 74 -2.33 -3.26 -25.25
N GLY A 75 -1.33 -4.02 -25.71
CA GLY A 75 -1.10 -4.36 -27.11
C GLY A 75 0.20 -3.79 -27.69
N ALA A 76 0.51 -4.14 -28.95
CA ALA A 76 1.70 -3.66 -29.64
C ALA A 76 1.67 -2.13 -29.79
N ASN A 77 2.73 -1.45 -29.34
CA ASN A 77 2.91 0.01 -29.28
C ASN A 77 2.30 0.73 -28.06
N ALA A 78 2.17 0.05 -26.91
CA ALA A 78 1.87 0.74 -25.66
C ALA A 78 2.89 1.88 -25.43
N ARG A 79 2.45 3.05 -24.96
CA ARG A 79 3.37 4.15 -24.64
C ARG A 79 3.18 4.53 -23.18
N VAL A 80 4.25 4.49 -22.41
CA VAL A 80 4.22 4.71 -20.97
C VAL A 80 5.22 5.77 -20.57
N GLN A 81 4.91 6.47 -19.48
CA GLN A 81 5.73 7.56 -18.99
C GLN A 81 6.12 7.30 -17.54
N ILE A 82 7.37 7.56 -17.19
CA ILE A 82 7.84 7.58 -15.81
C ILE A 82 8.40 8.97 -15.52
N VAL A 83 7.89 9.60 -14.47
CA VAL A 83 8.34 10.91 -13.98
C VAL A 83 8.94 10.73 -12.59
N SER A 84 10.25 10.90 -12.46
CA SER A 84 10.96 10.83 -11.18
C SER A 84 11.22 12.23 -10.65
N LEU A 85 10.49 12.61 -9.60
CA LEU A 85 10.58 13.91 -8.93
C LEU A 85 11.63 13.84 -7.84
N GLY A 86 12.54 14.82 -7.80
CA GLY A 86 13.67 14.81 -6.87
C GLY A 86 14.57 13.60 -7.12
N ALA A 87 14.88 13.32 -8.39
CA ALA A 87 15.54 12.09 -8.81
C ALA A 87 16.95 11.92 -8.23
N GLY A 88 17.60 13.00 -7.79
CA GLY A 88 18.97 12.95 -7.29
C GLY A 88 19.90 12.29 -8.32
N PHE A 89 20.73 11.38 -7.82
CA PHE A 89 21.60 10.54 -8.64
C PHE A 89 21.03 9.13 -8.88
N ASP A 90 19.71 8.99 -8.96
CA ASP A 90 19.08 7.71 -9.24
C ASP A 90 19.49 7.15 -10.63
N THR A 91 19.47 5.83 -10.73
CA THR A 91 19.97 5.06 -11.87
C THR A 91 18.88 4.24 -12.56
N LEU A 92 17.62 4.37 -12.14
CA LEU A 92 16.51 3.54 -12.58
C LEU A 92 16.38 3.51 -14.09
N PHE A 93 16.46 4.66 -14.76
CA PHE A 93 16.42 4.71 -16.22
C PHE A 93 17.48 3.80 -16.86
N PHE A 94 18.75 3.91 -16.42
CA PHE A 94 19.85 3.09 -16.95
C PHE A 94 19.65 1.60 -16.66
N ARG A 95 19.13 1.26 -15.48
CA ARG A 95 18.78 -0.12 -15.12
C ARG A 95 17.66 -0.66 -16.02
N LEU A 96 16.64 0.14 -16.30
CA LEU A 96 15.52 -0.24 -17.19
C LEU A 96 15.98 -0.50 -18.62
N LEU A 97 16.98 0.23 -19.14
CA LEU A 97 17.56 -0.05 -20.46
C LEU A 97 18.17 -1.47 -20.54
N ARG A 98 18.77 -1.95 -19.44
CA ARG A 98 19.28 -3.33 -19.35
C ARG A 98 18.20 -4.36 -19.06
N GLN A 99 17.00 -3.92 -18.68
CA GLN A 99 15.85 -4.76 -18.34
C GLN A 99 14.72 -4.63 -19.37
N LYS A 100 15.07 -4.55 -20.67
CA LYS A 100 14.10 -4.37 -21.76
C LYS A 100 12.95 -5.39 -21.72
N GLN A 101 13.19 -6.59 -21.20
CA GLN A 101 12.16 -7.62 -21.04
C GLN A 101 10.93 -7.16 -20.23
N LEU A 102 11.08 -6.18 -19.32
CA LEU A 102 9.97 -5.65 -18.51
C LEU A 102 9.01 -4.75 -19.30
N TRP A 103 9.44 -4.25 -20.45
CA TRP A 103 8.70 -3.25 -21.22
C TRP A 103 8.87 -3.44 -22.73
N ARG A 104 9.14 -4.68 -23.18
CA ARG A 104 9.60 -5.01 -24.54
C ARG A 104 8.71 -4.48 -25.67
N ASP A 105 7.41 -4.36 -25.41
CA ASP A 105 6.39 -3.97 -26.38
C ASP A 105 5.89 -2.52 -26.19
N ALA A 106 6.58 -1.75 -25.33
CA ALA A 106 6.22 -0.39 -24.98
C ALA A 106 7.30 0.65 -25.39
N ASP A 107 6.85 1.87 -25.71
CA ASP A 107 7.69 3.07 -25.86
C ASP A 107 7.76 3.78 -24.50
N LEU A 108 8.96 3.88 -23.93
CA LEU A 108 9.19 4.41 -22.57
C LEU A 108 9.71 5.85 -22.62
N ALA A 109 8.94 6.81 -22.11
CA ALA A 109 9.42 8.15 -21.83
C ALA A 109 9.77 8.31 -20.35
N PHE A 110 11.02 8.68 -20.05
CA PHE A 110 11.50 8.86 -18.68
C PHE A 110 11.93 10.31 -18.46
N LEU A 111 11.30 11.00 -17.51
CA LEU A 111 11.63 12.37 -17.11
C LEU A 111 12.16 12.37 -15.67
N GLU A 112 13.34 12.93 -15.47
CA GLU A 112 13.87 13.26 -14.15
C GLU A 112 13.80 14.76 -13.90
N VAL A 113 13.33 15.12 -12.71
CA VAL A 113 13.26 16.50 -12.23
C VAL A 113 14.07 16.62 -10.95
N ASP A 114 14.94 17.61 -10.86
CA ASP A 114 15.59 18.00 -9.60
C ASP A 114 15.94 19.49 -9.59
N CYS A 115 16.52 19.99 -8.50
CA CYS A 115 17.03 21.35 -8.45
C CYS A 115 18.23 21.54 -9.39
N HIS A 116 18.51 22.80 -9.75
CA HIS A 116 19.59 23.15 -10.68
C HIS A 116 20.94 22.54 -10.30
N ALA A 117 21.33 22.61 -9.02
CA ALA A 117 22.63 22.11 -8.56
C ALA A 117 22.80 20.59 -8.77
N ILE A 118 21.75 19.80 -8.55
CA ILE A 118 21.78 18.35 -8.76
C ILE A 118 21.76 18.00 -10.24
N VAL A 119 20.93 18.69 -11.03
CA VAL A 119 20.87 18.49 -12.49
C VAL A 119 22.21 18.80 -13.15
N ASP A 120 22.84 19.91 -12.79
CA ASP A 120 24.15 20.29 -13.32
C ASP A 120 25.23 19.28 -12.91
N ALA A 121 25.24 18.84 -11.64
CA ALA A 121 26.18 17.82 -11.17
C ALA A 121 25.98 16.46 -11.88
N LYS A 122 24.74 16.01 -12.06
CA LYS A 122 24.43 14.76 -12.75
C LYS A 122 24.83 14.83 -14.22
N ARG A 123 24.51 15.94 -14.90
CA ARG A 123 24.95 16.18 -16.29
C ARG A 123 26.47 16.14 -16.40
N GLU A 124 27.18 16.84 -15.51
CA GLU A 124 28.64 16.87 -15.53
C GLU A 124 29.27 15.48 -15.35
N ILE A 125 28.74 14.66 -14.43
CA ILE A 125 29.19 13.27 -14.25
C ILE A 125 28.98 12.47 -15.54
N MET A 126 27.79 12.56 -16.14
CA MET A 126 27.46 11.86 -17.39
C MET A 126 28.33 12.31 -18.57
N THR A 127 28.68 13.59 -18.64
CA THR A 127 29.58 14.13 -19.67
C THR A 127 31.04 13.72 -19.45
N ARG A 128 31.51 13.68 -18.20
CA ARG A 128 32.89 13.25 -17.90
C ARG A 128 33.13 11.77 -18.20
N ASP A 129 32.13 10.93 -17.95
CA ASP A 129 32.15 9.51 -18.28
C ASP A 129 31.37 9.22 -19.58
N ALA A 130 31.57 10.08 -20.58
CA ALA A 130 30.82 10.02 -21.83
C ALA A 130 30.93 8.67 -22.54
N ALA A 131 32.04 7.95 -22.41
CA ALA A 131 32.19 6.62 -23.03
C ALA A 131 31.17 5.62 -22.46
N THR A 132 31.10 5.50 -21.13
CA THR A 132 30.14 4.60 -20.46
C THR A 132 28.71 4.98 -20.79
N PHE A 133 28.36 6.27 -20.69
CA PHE A 133 26.99 6.70 -20.93
C PHE A 133 26.62 6.66 -22.42
N ALA A 134 27.54 6.97 -23.35
CA ALA A 134 27.30 6.86 -24.79
C ALA A 134 27.06 5.41 -25.23
N GLU A 135 27.75 4.42 -24.64
CA GLU A 135 27.46 3.00 -24.89
C GLU A 135 26.03 2.62 -24.47
N LEU A 136 25.50 3.22 -23.39
CA LEU A 136 24.13 2.97 -22.92
C LEU A 136 23.07 3.61 -23.81
N PHE A 137 23.38 4.77 -24.41
CA PHE A 137 22.47 5.47 -25.30
C PHE A 137 22.50 4.95 -26.75
N THR A 138 23.38 3.99 -27.08
CA THR A 138 23.64 3.46 -28.44
C THR A 138 24.19 4.49 -29.42
N PRO A 139 24.91 4.08 -30.49
CA PRO A 139 25.45 5.03 -31.49
C PRO A 139 24.39 5.88 -32.19
N ASP A 140 23.13 5.43 -32.20
CA ASP A 140 21.99 6.11 -32.82
C ASP A 140 21.33 7.16 -31.91
N ALA A 141 21.82 7.35 -30.67
CA ALA A 141 21.26 8.36 -29.79
C ALA A 141 21.52 9.78 -30.29
N GLN A 142 20.44 10.48 -30.60
CA GLN A 142 20.46 11.93 -30.78
C GLN A 142 20.39 12.60 -29.40
N GLN A 143 21.55 13.04 -28.91
CA GLN A 143 21.62 13.90 -27.72
C GLN A 143 21.45 15.37 -28.14
N GLN A 144 20.48 16.06 -27.55
CA GLN A 144 20.32 17.49 -27.71
C GLN A 144 20.49 18.18 -26.36
N HIS A 145 21.36 19.19 -26.33
CA HIS A 145 21.52 20.09 -25.21
C HIS A 145 20.83 21.41 -25.53
N HIS A 146 19.71 21.69 -24.87
CA HIS A 146 19.04 22.99 -24.96
C HIS A 146 19.45 23.83 -23.75
N HIS A 147 20.54 24.56 -23.89
CA HIS A 147 20.97 25.56 -22.92
C HIS A 147 20.56 26.95 -23.39
N GLN A 148 19.54 27.53 -22.76
CA GLN A 148 19.42 28.98 -22.69
C GLN A 148 19.59 29.41 -21.24
N GLU A 149 20.66 30.17 -20.96
CA GLU A 149 20.73 30.95 -19.74
C GLU A 149 19.52 31.91 -19.74
N ALA A 150 18.69 31.82 -18.72
CA ALA A 150 17.57 32.74 -18.54
C ALA A 150 18.14 34.12 -18.19
N THR A 151 18.55 34.90 -19.18
CA THR A 151 19.08 36.25 -18.96
C THR A 151 17.99 37.30 -18.84
N ASP A 152 16.76 37.05 -19.28
CA ASP A 152 15.68 38.03 -19.18
C ASP A 152 14.33 37.34 -18.94
N GLY A 153 13.48 37.94 -18.10
CA GLY A 153 12.23 37.42 -17.53
C GLY A 153 11.10 37.05 -18.51
N SER A 154 11.42 36.50 -19.68
CA SER A 154 10.52 35.84 -20.65
C SER A 154 10.81 34.33 -20.75
N GLY A 155 11.38 33.75 -19.69
CA GLY A 155 11.97 32.41 -19.61
C GLY A 155 11.19 31.28 -20.29
N GLY A 156 11.72 30.81 -21.42
CA GLY A 156 11.32 29.53 -22.01
C GLY A 156 11.73 28.35 -21.10
N ALA A 157 10.96 27.27 -21.15
CA ALA A 157 11.27 26.03 -20.45
C ALA A 157 12.51 25.37 -21.09
N SER A 158 13.63 25.31 -20.36
CA SER A 158 14.90 24.73 -20.84
C SER A 158 15.07 23.29 -20.37
N ILE A 159 15.32 22.36 -21.30
CA ILE A 159 15.64 20.95 -21.01
C ILE A 159 17.16 20.80 -20.91
N ALA A 160 17.67 20.36 -19.75
CA ALA A 160 19.12 20.32 -19.50
C ALA A 160 19.83 19.21 -20.29
N LEU A 161 19.17 18.07 -20.45
CA LEU A 161 19.63 16.96 -21.27
C LEU A 161 18.40 16.23 -21.80
N GLN A 162 18.41 15.94 -23.10
CA GLN A 162 17.42 15.06 -23.72
C GLN A 162 18.14 14.05 -24.62
N CYS A 163 17.76 12.78 -24.50
CA CYS A 163 18.31 11.68 -25.28
C CYS A 163 17.19 10.74 -25.72
N ARG A 164 17.34 10.20 -26.93
CA ARG A 164 16.48 9.14 -27.46
C ARG A 164 17.33 7.90 -27.76
N VAL A 165 16.83 6.72 -27.42
CA VAL A 165 17.48 5.43 -27.66
C VAL A 165 16.58 4.63 -28.60
N ASP A 166 16.73 4.85 -29.90
CA ASP A 166 15.79 4.34 -30.91
C ASP A 166 15.74 2.80 -30.96
N SER A 167 16.88 2.14 -30.78
CA SER A 167 16.99 0.67 -30.71
C SER A 167 16.17 0.04 -29.57
N LEU A 168 15.89 0.83 -28.53
CA LEU A 168 15.11 0.41 -27.38
C LEU A 168 13.72 1.05 -27.35
N GLN A 169 13.40 2.03 -28.21
CA GLN A 169 12.17 2.83 -28.11
C GLN A 169 12.03 3.48 -26.73
N ALA A 170 13.10 4.13 -26.27
CA ALA A 170 13.09 4.90 -25.03
C ALA A 170 13.56 6.34 -25.23
N SER A 171 13.08 7.23 -24.36
CA SER A 171 13.55 8.60 -24.27
C SER A 171 13.83 8.98 -22.82
N TYR A 172 14.83 9.82 -22.62
CA TYR A 172 15.25 10.34 -21.32
C TYR A 172 15.37 11.85 -21.38
N SER A 173 14.75 12.52 -20.42
CA SER A 173 14.80 13.96 -20.23
C SER A 173 15.23 14.28 -18.80
N LEU A 174 16.12 15.24 -18.64
CA LEU A 174 16.56 15.77 -17.34
C LEU A 174 16.27 17.27 -17.30
N VAL A 175 15.52 17.70 -16.29
CA VAL A 175 15.10 19.11 -16.15
C VAL A 175 15.35 19.66 -14.76
N ALA A 176 15.75 20.93 -14.71
CA ALA A 176 15.96 21.66 -13.47
C ALA A 176 14.71 22.47 -13.10
N CYS A 177 14.11 22.17 -11.95
CA CYS A 177 12.95 22.89 -11.43
C CYS A 177 12.83 22.76 -9.90
N ASP A 178 12.41 23.83 -9.23
CA ASP A 178 11.86 23.73 -7.88
C ASP A 178 10.51 23.00 -7.97
N LEU A 179 10.37 21.88 -7.27
CA LEU A 179 9.14 21.08 -7.25
C LEU A 179 7.92 21.85 -6.68
N GLY A 180 8.17 22.95 -5.96
CA GLY A 180 7.13 23.87 -5.49
C GLY A 180 6.57 24.80 -6.59
N ASP A 181 7.22 24.90 -7.76
CA ASP A 181 6.80 25.74 -8.89
C ASP A 181 6.08 24.90 -9.95
N VAL A 182 4.80 24.60 -9.68
CA VAL A 182 3.95 23.77 -10.54
C VAL A 182 3.76 24.36 -11.94
N ALA A 183 3.69 25.69 -12.08
CA ALA A 183 3.51 26.34 -13.39
C ALA A 183 4.75 26.14 -14.28
N ARG A 184 5.94 26.17 -13.69
CA ARG A 184 7.18 25.88 -14.41
C ARG A 184 7.30 24.38 -14.73
N LEU A 185 6.94 23.49 -13.81
CA LEU A 185 6.87 22.05 -14.08
C LEU A 185 5.96 21.75 -15.27
N GLU A 186 4.81 22.41 -15.34
CA GLU A 186 3.85 22.27 -16.44
C GLU A 186 4.48 22.57 -17.82
N SER A 187 5.20 23.68 -17.89
CA SER A 187 5.90 24.13 -19.10
C SER A 187 7.02 23.15 -19.48
N LEU A 188 7.77 22.65 -18.49
CA LEU A 188 8.85 21.68 -18.68
C LEU A 188 8.35 20.30 -19.09
N PHE A 189 7.23 19.82 -18.54
CA PHE A 189 6.63 18.53 -18.91
C PHE A 189 6.19 18.56 -20.38
N SER A 190 5.59 19.68 -20.80
CA SER A 190 5.19 19.90 -22.19
C SER A 190 6.43 19.97 -23.11
N ALA A 191 7.47 20.71 -22.72
CA ALA A 191 8.71 20.82 -23.49
C ALA A 191 9.49 19.50 -23.56
N ALA A 192 9.44 18.67 -22.53
CA ALA A 192 10.03 17.33 -22.51
C ALA A 192 9.25 16.32 -23.35
N GLY A 193 8.09 16.70 -23.91
CA GLY A 193 7.27 15.86 -24.77
C GLY A 193 6.33 14.91 -24.01
N LEU A 194 6.06 15.14 -22.73
CA LEU A 194 5.09 14.32 -22.00
C LEU A 194 3.67 14.55 -22.51
N ASN A 195 2.94 13.46 -22.64
CA ASN A 195 1.56 13.44 -23.10
C ASN A 195 0.61 13.17 -21.93
N ARG A 196 -0.34 14.08 -21.72
CA ARG A 196 -1.33 14.01 -20.63
C ARG A 196 -2.23 12.78 -20.69
N SER A 197 -2.45 12.23 -21.88
CA SER A 197 -3.35 11.10 -22.12
C SER A 197 -2.69 9.73 -21.95
N LEU A 198 -1.36 9.67 -21.80
CA LEU A 198 -0.65 8.39 -21.64
C LEU A 198 -0.56 7.97 -20.16
N PRO A 199 -0.57 6.66 -19.88
CA PRO A 199 -0.33 6.15 -18.54
C PRO A 199 1.00 6.65 -17.99
N THR A 200 0.96 7.22 -16.78
CA THR A 200 2.12 7.86 -16.17
C THR A 200 2.36 7.40 -14.75
N LEU A 201 3.54 6.84 -14.50
CA LEU A 201 4.04 6.55 -13.17
C LEU A 201 4.83 7.75 -12.64
N VAL A 202 4.41 8.30 -11.52
CA VAL A 202 5.12 9.35 -10.81
C VAL A 202 5.85 8.76 -9.62
N LEU A 203 7.16 8.96 -9.54
CA LEU A 203 8.01 8.51 -8.44
C LEU A 203 8.49 9.70 -7.63
N ALA A 204 8.47 9.58 -6.30
CA ALA A 204 9.10 10.54 -5.40
C ALA A 204 9.70 9.78 -4.20
N GLU A 205 11.03 9.62 -4.17
CA GLU A 205 11.70 8.69 -3.27
C GLU A 205 12.60 9.43 -2.25
N CYS A 206 12.06 9.68 -1.06
CA CYS A 206 12.54 10.61 -0.03
C CYS A 206 12.57 12.05 -0.55
N VAL A 207 11.43 12.60 -0.93
CA VAL A 207 11.36 13.91 -1.60
C VAL A 207 10.25 14.76 -1.03
N VAL A 208 9.03 14.22 -0.99
CA VAL A 208 7.84 15.00 -0.64
C VAL A 208 7.88 15.40 0.83
N SER A 209 8.55 14.62 1.68
CA SER A 209 8.80 14.96 3.09
C SER A 209 9.60 16.25 3.29
N TYR A 210 10.47 16.62 2.34
CA TYR A 210 11.25 17.86 2.40
C TYR A 210 10.47 19.09 1.94
N LEU A 211 9.35 18.92 1.23
CA LEU A 211 8.58 20.05 0.70
C LEU A 211 7.79 20.75 1.80
N ASP A 212 7.56 22.05 1.62
CA ASP A 212 6.54 22.76 2.40
C ASP A 212 5.19 22.03 2.27
N PRO A 213 4.42 21.83 3.37
CA PRO A 213 3.19 21.05 3.33
C PRO A 213 2.16 21.50 2.28
N VAL A 214 2.01 22.81 2.09
CA VAL A 214 1.04 23.38 1.14
C VAL A 214 1.52 23.18 -0.29
N ARG A 215 2.79 23.50 -0.56
CA ARG A 215 3.38 23.32 -1.89
C ARG A 215 3.44 21.85 -2.30
N GLY A 216 3.88 20.98 -1.39
CA GLY A 216 3.92 19.55 -1.64
C GLY A 216 2.53 18.94 -1.86
N SER A 217 1.48 19.45 -1.21
CA SER A 217 0.10 18.99 -1.48
C SER A 217 -0.41 19.52 -2.82
N SER A 218 -0.07 20.77 -3.16
CA SER A 218 -0.40 21.36 -4.46
C SER A 218 0.24 20.59 -5.61
N LEU A 219 1.49 20.14 -5.45
CA LEU A 219 2.18 19.29 -6.42
C LEU A 219 1.45 17.96 -6.63
N LEU A 220 1.14 17.23 -5.55
CA LEU A 220 0.43 15.95 -5.64
C LEU A 220 -0.97 16.10 -6.26
N GLN A 221 -1.69 17.16 -5.89
CA GLN A 221 -2.98 17.48 -6.47
C GLN A 221 -2.85 17.76 -7.97
N TRP A 222 -1.92 18.62 -8.37
CA TRP A 222 -1.71 18.96 -9.78
C TRP A 222 -1.39 17.73 -10.63
N LEU A 223 -0.49 16.85 -10.17
CA LEU A 223 -0.15 15.61 -10.87
C LEU A 223 -1.40 14.75 -11.16
N SER A 224 -2.32 14.63 -10.19
CA SER A 224 -3.58 13.88 -10.37
C SER A 224 -4.51 14.49 -11.43
N THR A 225 -4.42 15.80 -11.64
CA THR A 225 -5.26 16.55 -12.59
C THR A 225 -4.64 16.68 -13.98
N TRP A 226 -3.31 16.71 -14.04
CA TRP A 226 -2.56 16.91 -15.28
C TRP A 226 -2.61 15.67 -16.17
N PHE A 227 -2.41 14.49 -15.58
CA PHE A 227 -2.46 13.22 -16.29
C PHE A 227 -3.85 12.60 -16.21
N ALA A 228 -4.33 12.07 -17.35
CA ALA A 228 -5.62 11.37 -17.42
C ALA A 228 -5.59 10.03 -16.68
N ASP A 229 -4.44 9.36 -16.71
CA ASP A 229 -4.17 8.09 -16.05
C ASP A 229 -2.78 8.15 -15.38
N ALA A 230 -2.77 8.23 -14.05
CA ALA A 230 -1.57 8.31 -13.26
C ALA A 230 -1.62 7.39 -12.05
N ALA A 231 -0.44 6.84 -11.74
CA ALA A 231 -0.12 6.24 -10.46
C ALA A 231 1.03 7.00 -9.80
N ALA A 232 0.93 7.29 -8.51
CA ALA A 232 2.01 7.89 -7.73
C ALA A 232 2.58 6.89 -6.73
N VAL A 233 3.91 6.84 -6.66
CA VAL A 233 4.69 6.04 -5.71
C VAL A 233 5.59 6.98 -4.96
N ILE A 234 5.24 7.21 -3.70
CA ILE A 234 6.06 8.01 -2.79
C ILE A 234 6.68 7.06 -1.80
N TYR A 235 7.99 7.10 -1.64
CA TYR A 235 8.66 6.50 -0.48
C TYR A 235 9.11 7.65 0.42
N ASP A 236 8.58 7.76 1.63
CA ASP A 236 8.95 8.84 2.54
C ASP A 236 8.85 8.37 3.99
N PRO A 237 9.47 9.10 4.95
CA PRO A 237 9.16 8.91 6.35
C PRO A 237 7.66 9.05 6.60
N LEU A 238 7.05 8.07 7.26
CA LEU A 238 5.71 8.17 7.81
C LEU A 238 5.86 8.71 9.23
N ALA A 239 5.12 9.78 9.54
CA ALA A 239 5.46 10.57 10.72
C ALA A 239 5.27 9.84 12.05
N LEU A 240 5.85 10.52 13.04
CA LEU A 240 6.34 9.94 14.25
C LEU A 240 6.03 10.87 15.42
N THR A 241 4.97 10.55 16.16
CA THR A 241 4.58 11.24 17.40
C THR A 241 5.25 10.63 18.65
N ASP A 242 6.20 9.73 18.43
CA ASP A 242 6.96 9.00 19.45
C ASP A 242 8.45 9.41 19.46
N PRO A 243 9.24 8.87 20.41
CA PRO A 243 10.64 9.26 20.57
C PRO A 243 11.55 9.00 19.36
N PHE A 244 11.27 7.99 18.52
CA PHE A 244 12.05 7.77 17.29
C PHE A 244 11.84 8.97 16.35
N GLY A 245 10.63 9.48 16.33
CA GLY A 245 10.22 10.61 15.53
C GLY A 245 10.87 11.91 15.81
N GLU A 246 10.78 12.26 17.08
CA GLU A 246 11.43 13.46 17.58
C GLU A 246 12.93 13.40 17.28
N THR A 247 13.54 12.22 17.43
CA THR A 247 14.96 12.02 17.12
C THR A 247 15.25 12.20 15.63
N LEU A 248 14.44 11.62 14.74
CA LEU A 248 14.58 11.76 13.29
C LEU A 248 14.44 13.22 12.85
N GLN A 249 13.40 13.92 13.33
CA GLN A 249 13.18 15.32 13.02
C GLN A 249 14.33 16.21 13.52
N ARG A 250 14.81 16.00 14.76
CA ARG A 250 15.98 16.72 15.30
C ARG A 250 17.24 16.46 14.48
N TYR A 251 17.47 15.23 14.02
CA TYR A 251 18.61 14.89 13.17
C TYR A 251 18.60 15.66 11.84
N PHE A 252 17.47 15.67 11.13
CA PHE A 252 17.34 16.39 9.86
C PHE A 252 17.36 17.92 10.05
N ALA A 253 16.77 18.43 11.13
CA ALA A 253 16.83 19.85 11.47
C ALA A 253 18.27 20.31 11.79
N ALA A 254 19.05 19.51 12.53
CA ALA A 254 20.45 19.81 12.83
C ALA A 254 21.34 19.84 11.58
N LYS A 255 20.99 19.06 10.55
CA LYS A 255 21.62 19.09 9.23
C LYS A 255 21.08 20.18 8.30
N GLY A 256 20.13 20.99 8.76
CA GLY A 256 19.50 22.04 7.95
C GLY A 256 18.68 21.52 6.76
N CYS A 257 18.23 20.27 6.80
CA CYS A 257 17.37 19.64 5.78
C CYS A 257 16.09 19.10 6.41
N GLU A 258 15.35 19.99 7.08
CA GLU A 258 14.16 19.63 7.85
C GLU A 258 13.07 18.93 7.03
N LEU A 259 12.45 17.91 7.63
CA LEU A 259 11.31 17.16 7.09
C LEU A 259 10.01 17.98 7.24
N ARG A 260 9.89 19.07 6.48
CA ARG A 260 8.81 20.07 6.59
C ARG A 260 7.41 19.49 6.48
N ALA A 261 7.20 18.44 5.68
CA ALA A 261 5.88 17.83 5.52
C ALA A 261 5.35 17.20 6.83
N LEU A 262 6.25 16.69 7.68
CA LEU A 262 5.88 16.03 8.94
C LEU A 262 5.30 17.00 9.99
N ARG A 263 5.40 18.32 9.76
CA ARG A 263 4.71 19.33 10.56
C ARG A 263 3.18 19.29 10.39
N ALA A 264 2.70 18.81 9.25
CA ALA A 264 1.28 18.83 8.87
C ALA A 264 0.69 17.44 8.64
N PHE A 265 1.51 16.47 8.23
CA PHE A 265 1.04 15.11 7.94
C PHE A 265 1.74 14.14 8.88
N GLN A 266 1.05 13.75 9.95
CA GLN A 266 1.64 12.97 11.03
C GLN A 266 1.26 11.48 11.02
N THR A 267 0.10 11.18 10.46
CA THR A 267 -0.54 9.86 10.50
C THR A 267 -0.80 9.38 9.08
N ALA A 268 -1.04 8.08 8.90
CA ALA A 268 -1.50 7.59 7.59
C ALA A 268 -2.82 8.29 7.20
N GLY A 269 -3.71 8.56 8.15
CA GLY A 269 -4.95 9.33 7.97
C GLY A 269 -4.71 10.71 7.34
N ASP A 270 -3.67 11.43 7.78
CA ASP A 270 -3.27 12.70 7.17
C ASP A 270 -2.88 12.55 5.71
N HIS A 271 -2.13 11.50 5.38
CA HIS A 271 -1.73 11.23 3.99
C HIS A 271 -2.92 10.79 3.13
N TYR A 272 -3.85 9.97 3.64
CA TYR A 272 -5.08 9.65 2.92
C TYR A 272 -5.88 10.91 2.60
N ARG A 273 -6.06 11.83 3.56
CA ARG A 273 -6.69 13.13 3.31
C ARG A 273 -5.93 13.95 2.27
N ARG A 274 -4.60 14.02 2.40
CA ARG A 274 -3.73 14.74 1.47
C ARG A 274 -3.90 14.28 0.02
N PHE A 275 -4.09 12.98 -0.21
CA PHE A 275 -4.32 12.44 -1.55
C PHE A 275 -5.79 12.56 -1.99
N LEU A 276 -6.76 12.26 -1.12
CA LEU A 276 -8.14 11.98 -1.52
C LEU A 276 -9.11 13.14 -1.34
N SER A 277 -8.72 14.19 -0.59
CA SER A 277 -9.57 15.37 -0.42
C SER A 277 -9.64 16.20 -1.70
N ALA A 278 -10.84 16.71 -2.00
CA ALA A 278 -11.04 17.65 -3.10
C ALA A 278 -10.09 18.88 -2.93
N PRO A 279 -9.50 19.41 -4.02
CA PRO A 279 -9.82 19.19 -5.44
C PRO A 279 -9.00 18.09 -6.12
N SER A 280 -8.33 17.22 -5.36
CA SER A 280 -7.55 16.11 -5.92
C SER A 280 -8.40 15.14 -6.76
N ARG A 281 -7.78 14.56 -7.79
CA ARG A 281 -8.36 13.47 -8.59
C ARG A 281 -7.81 12.09 -8.23
N TRP A 282 -6.91 11.98 -7.25
CA TRP A 282 -6.57 10.67 -6.70
C TRP A 282 -7.84 10.04 -6.12
N THR A 283 -8.16 8.84 -6.58
CA THR A 283 -9.36 8.09 -6.19
C THR A 283 -9.03 7.00 -5.19
N THR A 284 -7.80 6.47 -5.26
CA THR A 284 -7.26 5.46 -4.35
C THR A 284 -5.92 5.91 -3.81
N CYS A 285 -5.64 5.53 -2.58
CA CYS A 285 -4.36 5.69 -1.91
C CYS A 285 -4.20 4.49 -0.98
N ARG A 286 -2.99 3.94 -0.89
CA ARG A 286 -2.58 2.91 0.07
C ARG A 286 -1.29 3.34 0.72
N VAL A 287 -1.18 3.16 2.03
CA VAL A 287 0.03 3.47 2.80
C VAL A 287 0.52 2.19 3.44
N LEU A 288 1.69 1.73 3.02
CA LEU A 288 2.31 0.50 3.49
C LEU A 288 3.63 0.83 4.17
N ASP A 289 3.77 0.51 5.46
CA ASP A 289 5.07 0.59 6.11
C ASP A 289 6.06 -0.43 5.53
N MET A 290 7.34 -0.28 5.84
CA MET A 290 8.35 -1.15 5.26
C MET A 290 8.35 -2.57 5.84
N ASN A 291 7.68 -2.82 6.97
CA ASN A 291 7.47 -4.19 7.46
C ASN A 291 6.46 -4.92 6.58
N ALA A 292 5.39 -4.23 6.17
CA ALA A 292 4.42 -4.74 5.22
C ALA A 292 5.03 -4.96 3.83
N VAL A 293 5.91 -4.05 3.37
CA VAL A 293 6.69 -4.25 2.14
C VAL A 293 7.59 -5.48 2.27
N PHE A 294 8.39 -5.58 3.34
CA PHE A 294 9.27 -6.74 3.54
C PHE A 294 8.48 -8.04 3.52
N ALA A 295 7.37 -8.10 4.25
CA ALA A 295 6.59 -9.32 4.33
C ALA A 295 5.98 -9.73 2.97
N GLY A 296 5.66 -8.77 2.09
CA GLY A 296 4.84 -9.01 0.88
C GLY A 296 5.60 -8.98 -0.42
N CYS A 297 6.77 -8.36 -0.40
CA CYS A 297 7.68 -8.30 -1.54
C CYS A 297 8.81 -9.33 -1.43
N THR A 298 8.92 -10.07 -0.32
CA THR A 298 9.97 -11.08 -0.14
C THR A 298 9.41 -12.44 0.27
N ASP A 299 9.77 -13.46 -0.49
CA ASP A 299 9.49 -14.86 -0.17
C ASP A 299 10.54 -15.44 0.81
N ALA A 300 10.39 -16.70 1.20
CA ALA A 300 11.32 -17.35 2.13
C ALA A 300 12.75 -17.44 1.56
N ARG A 301 12.88 -17.65 0.25
CA ARG A 301 14.16 -17.74 -0.44
C ARG A 301 14.91 -16.41 -0.38
N GLU A 302 14.21 -15.32 -0.68
CA GLU A 302 14.76 -13.98 -0.68
C GLU A 302 15.10 -13.51 0.74
N LYS A 303 14.24 -13.82 1.73
CA LYS A 303 14.55 -13.61 3.15
C LYS A 303 15.82 -14.36 3.57
N GLY A 304 15.98 -15.61 3.14
CA GLY A 304 17.19 -16.42 3.35
C GLY A 304 18.42 -15.80 2.70
N ARG A 305 18.30 -15.36 1.44
CA ARG A 305 19.38 -14.70 0.70
C ARG A 305 19.86 -13.44 1.42
N VAL A 306 18.95 -12.52 1.75
CA VAL A 306 19.27 -11.27 2.44
C VAL A 306 19.87 -11.53 3.82
N SER A 307 19.35 -12.52 4.55
CA SER A 307 19.88 -12.91 5.85
C SER A 307 21.30 -13.48 5.79
N GLY A 308 21.67 -14.10 4.65
CA GLY A 308 23.01 -14.63 4.41
C GLY A 308 24.05 -13.60 3.95
N LEU A 309 23.67 -12.36 3.64
CA LEU A 309 24.61 -11.34 3.14
C LEU A 309 25.54 -10.80 4.23
N GLU A 310 24.97 -10.52 5.42
CA GLU A 310 25.69 -9.89 6.54
C GLU A 310 25.15 -10.40 7.87
N VAL A 311 26.03 -10.53 8.87
CA VAL A 311 25.64 -10.78 10.26
C VAL A 311 24.79 -9.61 10.76
N PHE A 312 23.65 -9.92 11.40
CA PHE A 312 22.68 -8.93 11.83
C PHE A 312 21.96 -9.37 13.11
N ASP A 313 21.97 -8.53 14.14
CA ASP A 313 21.35 -8.76 15.45
C ASP A 313 20.40 -7.63 15.90
N GLU A 314 20.39 -6.48 15.20
CA GLU A 314 19.56 -5.30 15.48
C GLU A 314 18.10 -5.42 14.96
N PHE A 315 17.47 -6.60 15.09
CA PHE A 315 16.13 -6.86 14.52
C PHE A 315 15.02 -5.97 15.09
N ALA A 316 15.12 -5.62 16.37
CA ALA A 316 14.16 -4.73 17.02
C ALA A 316 14.24 -3.31 16.41
N ASP A 317 15.45 -2.78 16.24
CA ASP A 317 15.68 -1.46 15.66
C ASP A 317 15.31 -1.41 14.19
N TRP A 318 15.55 -2.50 13.45
CA TRP A 318 15.11 -2.61 12.06
C TRP A 318 13.59 -2.64 11.92
N THR A 319 12.91 -3.45 12.73
CA THR A 319 11.44 -3.50 12.75
C THR A 319 10.86 -2.15 13.13
N LEU A 320 11.44 -1.49 14.14
CA LEU A 320 11.05 -0.15 14.55
C LEU A 320 11.27 0.85 13.42
N SER A 321 12.45 0.88 12.79
CA SER A 321 12.78 1.80 11.70
C SER A 321 11.87 1.59 10.49
N ASN A 322 11.56 0.36 10.14
CA ASN A 322 10.69 0.01 9.02
C ASN A 322 9.26 0.51 9.20
N ALA A 323 8.76 0.56 10.44
CA ALA A 323 7.43 1.11 10.73
C ALA A 323 7.34 2.63 10.45
N ARG A 324 8.48 3.31 10.21
CA ARG A 324 8.61 4.77 10.12
C ARG A 324 8.91 5.30 8.75
N TYR A 325 9.01 4.38 7.80
CA TYR A 325 9.04 4.68 6.39
C TYR A 325 7.86 3.95 5.77
N ALA A 326 7.25 4.59 4.78
CA ALA A 326 6.15 3.98 4.07
C ALA A 326 6.29 4.23 2.58
N VAL A 327 5.74 3.29 1.81
CA VAL A 327 5.37 3.51 0.42
C VAL A 327 3.91 3.93 0.36
N PHE A 328 3.66 5.08 -0.26
CA PHE A 328 2.35 5.62 -0.56
C PHE A 328 2.07 5.34 -2.03
N LEU A 329 1.01 4.59 -2.31
CA LEU A 329 0.61 4.14 -3.63
C LEU A 329 -0.76 4.74 -3.95
N ALA A 330 -0.82 5.68 -4.90
CA ALA A 330 -2.07 6.33 -5.28
C ALA A 330 -2.38 6.15 -6.77
N SER A 331 -3.66 6.10 -7.13
CA SER A 331 -4.14 6.11 -8.52
C SER A 331 -5.27 7.11 -8.69
N ASN A 332 -5.37 7.73 -9.88
CA ASN A 332 -6.49 8.59 -10.26
C ASN A 332 -7.51 7.89 -11.18
N ARG A 333 -7.34 6.58 -11.44
CA ARG A 333 -8.31 5.74 -12.16
C ARG A 333 -9.61 5.60 -11.38
N GLY A 334 -10.74 5.38 -12.05
CA GLY A 334 -12.05 5.30 -11.35
C GLY A 334 -12.09 4.25 -10.23
N VAL A 335 -12.78 4.56 -9.13
CA VAL A 335 -12.97 3.62 -8.00
C VAL A 335 -13.57 2.30 -8.52
N GLY A 336 -12.93 1.17 -8.19
CA GLY A 336 -13.33 -0.16 -8.66
C GLY A 336 -12.73 -0.60 -10.00
N SER A 337 -11.97 0.28 -10.69
CA SER A 337 -11.19 -0.13 -11.86
C SER A 337 -9.96 -0.91 -11.38
N PRO A 338 -9.66 -2.10 -11.95
CA PRO A 338 -8.42 -2.80 -11.66
C PRO A 338 -7.21 -1.92 -11.95
N HIS A 339 -6.27 -1.86 -11.01
CA HIS A 339 -5.04 -1.09 -11.15
C HIS A 339 -3.94 -1.68 -10.27
N TRP A 340 -2.68 -1.62 -10.72
CA TRP A 340 -1.55 -2.24 -10.05
C TRP A 340 -1.30 -1.72 -8.62
N PRO A 341 -1.59 -0.44 -8.24
CA PRO A 341 -1.43 -0.02 -6.85
C PRO A 341 -2.26 -0.86 -5.87
N ALA A 342 -3.41 -1.40 -6.30
CA ALA A 342 -4.22 -2.31 -5.50
C ALA A 342 -3.62 -3.72 -5.45
N ALA A 343 -2.93 -4.14 -6.50
CA ALA A 343 -2.24 -5.43 -6.60
C ALA A 343 -0.88 -5.48 -5.87
N PHE A 344 -0.34 -4.35 -5.41
CA PHE A 344 0.91 -4.33 -4.65
C PHE A 344 0.76 -5.05 -3.30
N CYS A 345 1.48 -6.16 -3.09
CA CYS A 345 1.35 -7.04 -1.90
C CYS A 345 -0.11 -7.45 -1.62
N PRO A 346 -0.75 -8.26 -2.49
CA PRO A 346 -2.19 -8.49 -2.45
C PRO A 346 -2.61 -9.31 -1.21
N GLY A 347 -1.78 -10.28 -0.78
CA GLY A 347 -2.09 -11.19 0.33
C GLY A 347 -1.80 -10.67 1.74
N LEU A 348 -1.34 -9.43 1.90
CA LEU A 348 -0.72 -8.99 3.15
C LEU A 348 -1.57 -8.08 4.03
N GLN A 349 -2.88 -8.33 4.10
CA GLN A 349 -3.78 -7.62 5.01
C GLN A 349 -3.62 -8.05 6.51
N VAL A 350 -2.60 -8.87 6.84
CA VAL A 350 -2.50 -9.65 8.10
C VAL A 350 -1.64 -9.01 9.19
N THR A 351 -0.74 -8.08 8.87
CA THR A 351 -0.16 -7.24 9.92
C THR A 351 -1.20 -6.20 10.35
N PRO A 352 -1.20 -5.68 11.59
CA PRO A 352 -2.01 -4.53 11.97
C PRO A 352 -1.48 -3.31 11.20
N ARG A 353 -1.83 -3.28 9.91
CA ARG A 353 -1.45 -2.27 8.95
C ARG A 353 -2.20 -1.00 9.25
N MET A 354 -1.59 0.12 8.96
CA MET A 354 -2.28 1.39 8.75
C MET A 354 -2.96 1.41 7.37
N ASP A 355 -3.63 0.32 7.00
CA ASP A 355 -4.43 0.27 5.79
C ASP A 355 -5.62 1.20 6.00
N ALA A 356 -5.77 2.17 5.09
CA ALA A 356 -7.02 2.85 4.95
C ALA A 356 -7.68 2.60 3.60
N ALA A 357 -8.95 2.19 3.67
CA ALA A 357 -9.81 2.11 2.52
C ALA A 357 -10.55 3.43 2.35
N ALA A 358 -10.39 4.04 1.19
CA ALA A 358 -11.20 5.18 0.76
C ALA A 358 -12.53 4.66 0.23
N VAL A 359 -13.65 5.12 0.79
CA VAL A 359 -14.99 4.76 0.33
C VAL A 359 -15.74 6.02 -0.04
N ALA A 360 -16.10 6.15 -1.31
CA ALA A 360 -16.99 7.19 -1.78
C ALA A 360 -18.33 7.08 -1.05
N LEU A 361 -18.74 8.15 -0.38
CA LEU A 361 -20.00 8.19 0.33
C LEU A 361 -21.13 8.65 -0.58
N SER A 362 -22.31 8.06 -0.39
CA SER A 362 -23.52 8.58 -1.04
C SER A 362 -23.71 10.07 -0.66
N PRO A 363 -23.97 10.96 -1.64
CA PRO A 363 -24.17 12.38 -1.38
C PRO A 363 -25.35 12.62 -0.44
N GLN A 364 -25.27 13.68 0.38
CA GLN A 364 -26.49 14.28 0.92
C GLN A 364 -27.21 15.02 -0.20
N ALA A 365 -28.53 15.15 -0.13
CA ALA A 365 -29.32 15.83 -1.16
C ALA A 365 -28.72 17.22 -1.50
N GLY A 366 -28.11 17.35 -2.68
CA GLY A 366 -27.49 18.58 -3.18
C GLY A 366 -25.99 18.81 -2.89
N GLY A 367 -25.27 17.85 -2.28
CA GLY A 367 -23.83 17.99 -1.96
C GLY A 367 -22.89 17.19 -2.86
N LEU A 368 -21.60 17.53 -2.85
CA LEU A 368 -20.53 16.70 -3.45
C LEU A 368 -20.38 15.38 -2.66
N ALA A 369 -19.97 14.30 -3.33
CA ALA A 369 -19.65 13.03 -2.67
C ALA A 369 -18.40 13.20 -1.79
N ALA A 370 -18.57 13.06 -0.46
CA ALA A 370 -17.43 13.02 0.47
C ALA A 370 -16.80 11.62 0.48
N VAL A 371 -15.52 11.51 0.83
CA VAL A 371 -14.82 10.23 0.97
C VAL A 371 -14.69 9.90 2.45
N ALA A 372 -15.11 8.69 2.85
CA ALA A 372 -14.75 8.14 4.15
C ALA A 372 -13.41 7.42 4.03
N VAL A 373 -12.51 7.68 4.99
CA VAL A 373 -11.24 6.97 5.14
C VAL A 373 -11.41 5.99 6.29
N VAL A 374 -11.44 4.68 6.02
CA VAL A 374 -11.48 3.64 7.04
C VAL A 374 -10.07 3.22 7.35
N ARG A 375 -9.48 3.64 8.48
CA ARG A 375 -8.10 3.32 8.88
C ARG A 375 -8.04 2.55 10.19
N THR A 376 -6.90 1.94 10.47
CA THR A 376 -6.64 1.32 11.77
C THR A 376 -6.62 2.35 12.90
N PHE A 377 -7.07 1.94 14.08
CA PHE A 377 -7.08 2.76 15.29
C PHE A 377 -5.68 3.14 15.76
N GLU A 378 -5.54 4.40 16.17
CA GLU A 378 -4.35 4.93 16.82
C GLU A 378 -4.68 5.42 18.25
N PRO A 379 -3.73 5.41 19.21
CA PRO A 379 -4.00 5.82 20.59
C PRO A 379 -4.70 7.19 20.77
N PRO A 380 -4.40 8.24 19.96
CA PRO A 380 -5.12 9.51 20.03
C PRO A 380 -6.63 9.43 19.73
N ASP A 381 -7.09 8.39 19.02
CA ASP A 381 -8.49 8.22 18.65
C ASP A 381 -9.38 7.82 19.84
N LEU A 382 -8.78 7.36 20.95
CA LEU A 382 -9.50 6.70 22.05
C LEU A 382 -10.68 7.53 22.57
N ALA A 383 -10.47 8.83 22.78
CA ALA A 383 -11.50 9.71 23.32
C ALA A 383 -12.70 9.83 22.37
N ALA A 384 -12.45 10.00 21.07
CA ALA A 384 -13.50 10.11 20.06
C ALA A 384 -14.22 8.78 19.85
N VAL A 385 -13.50 7.65 19.88
CA VAL A 385 -14.09 6.30 19.82
C VAL A 385 -14.99 6.04 21.03
N GLN A 386 -14.57 6.42 22.24
CA GLN A 386 -15.37 6.30 23.45
C GLN A 386 -16.67 7.11 23.37
N GLN A 387 -16.56 8.37 22.92
CA GLN A 387 -17.73 9.25 22.73
C GLN A 387 -18.69 8.71 21.68
N LEU A 388 -18.18 8.23 20.54
CA LEU A 388 -18.98 7.64 19.48
C LEU A 388 -19.69 6.36 19.95
N PHE A 389 -18.97 5.48 20.64
CA PHE A 389 -19.52 4.25 21.21
C PHE A 389 -20.64 4.57 22.21
N GLU A 390 -20.41 5.51 23.13
CA GLU A 390 -21.40 5.92 24.13
C GLU A 390 -22.63 6.54 23.48
N ALA A 391 -22.46 7.54 22.61
CA ALA A 391 -23.56 8.24 21.96
C ALA A 391 -24.46 7.29 21.15
N THR A 392 -23.87 6.40 20.36
CA THR A 392 -24.62 5.46 19.50
C THR A 392 -25.39 4.40 20.28
N HIS A 393 -24.89 3.95 21.44
CA HIS A 393 -25.58 2.95 22.25
C HIS A 393 -26.66 3.58 23.14
N LEU A 394 -26.44 4.79 23.66
CA LEU A 394 -27.41 5.46 24.55
C LEU A 394 -28.71 5.87 23.84
N GLU A 395 -28.75 5.91 22.50
CA GLU A 395 -29.98 6.04 21.70
C GLU A 395 -31.05 5.01 22.08
N TYR A 396 -30.65 3.81 22.49
CA TYR A 396 -31.57 2.72 22.83
C TYR A 396 -31.98 2.71 24.31
N SER A 397 -31.52 3.69 25.11
CA SER A 397 -32.03 4.17 26.42
C SER A 397 -32.55 3.16 27.47
N ALA A 398 -32.18 1.87 27.40
CA ALA A 398 -32.52 0.87 28.41
C ALA A 398 -31.48 0.84 29.56
N LYS A 399 -31.93 0.48 30.77
CA LYS A 399 -31.05 0.36 31.95
C LYS A 399 -29.91 -0.63 31.73
N ALA A 400 -30.17 -1.73 31.02
CA ALA A 400 -29.17 -2.73 30.67
C ALA A 400 -28.10 -2.15 29.74
N VAL A 401 -28.49 -1.39 28.72
CA VAL A 401 -27.58 -0.73 27.77
C VAL A 401 -26.69 0.29 28.49
N ARG A 402 -27.26 1.12 29.37
CA ARG A 402 -26.46 2.05 30.19
C ARG A 402 -25.40 1.34 31.05
N LYS A 403 -25.77 0.22 31.68
CA LYS A 403 -24.82 -0.60 32.45
C LYS A 403 -23.74 -1.20 31.57
N PHE A 404 -24.10 -1.71 30.39
CA PHE A 404 -23.17 -2.27 29.41
C PHE A 404 -22.15 -1.21 28.96
N VAL A 405 -22.62 -0.04 28.53
CA VAL A 405 -21.75 1.07 28.11
C VAL A 405 -20.80 1.48 29.23
N ALA A 406 -21.33 1.72 30.44
CA ALA A 406 -20.52 2.09 31.59
C ALA A 406 -19.46 1.03 31.95
N HIS A 407 -19.80 -0.26 31.86
CA HIS A 407 -18.86 -1.34 32.10
C HIS A 407 -17.75 -1.37 31.04
N ARG A 408 -18.09 -1.24 29.75
CA ARG A 408 -17.09 -1.24 28.67
C ARG A 408 -16.13 -0.05 28.75
N LEU A 409 -16.61 1.13 29.12
CA LEU A 409 -15.78 2.33 29.26
C LEU A 409 -14.88 2.29 30.52
N ARG A 410 -15.35 1.72 31.64
CA ARG A 410 -14.60 1.74 32.91
C ARG A 410 -13.68 0.54 33.11
N GLN A 411 -14.06 -0.62 32.58
CA GLN A 411 -13.42 -1.90 32.90
C GLN A 411 -13.26 -2.82 31.69
N GLY A 412 -13.86 -2.50 30.55
CA GLY A 412 -13.84 -3.35 29.37
C GLY A 412 -12.93 -2.82 28.27
N ASP A 413 -13.23 -3.27 27.05
CA ASP A 413 -12.42 -3.05 25.86
C ASP A 413 -12.40 -1.60 25.36
N MET A 414 -13.42 -0.81 25.70
CA MET A 414 -13.48 0.61 25.36
C MET A 414 -12.72 1.50 26.36
N ARG A 415 -12.26 0.97 27.50
CA ARG A 415 -11.34 1.70 28.39
C ARG A 415 -9.98 1.88 27.72
N ASP A 416 -9.51 0.83 27.06
CA ASP A 416 -8.20 0.78 26.39
C ASP A 416 -8.33 -0.10 25.14
N VAL A 417 -8.68 0.54 24.04
CA VAL A 417 -8.84 -0.10 22.72
C VAL A 417 -7.51 -0.66 22.25
N HIS A 418 -6.41 0.08 22.46
CA HIS A 418 -5.08 -0.34 22.05
C HIS A 418 -4.69 -1.65 22.73
N TRP A 419 -4.82 -1.73 24.05
CA TRP A 419 -4.56 -2.95 24.82
C TRP A 419 -5.45 -4.12 24.38
N SER A 420 -6.73 -3.84 24.10
CA SER A 420 -7.73 -4.87 23.88
C SER A 420 -7.69 -5.47 22.46
N PHE A 421 -7.31 -4.67 21.46
CA PHE A 421 -7.40 -5.06 20.05
C PHE A 421 -6.09 -4.95 19.28
N MET A 422 -5.18 -4.04 19.66
CA MET A 422 -4.05 -3.66 18.80
C MET A 422 -2.72 -4.31 19.16
N ARG A 423 -2.63 -5.00 20.31
CA ARG A 423 -1.38 -5.64 20.74
C ARG A 423 -1.12 -6.96 19.99
N PRO A 424 0.08 -7.15 19.41
CA PRO A 424 0.59 -8.47 19.09
C PRO A 424 0.62 -9.34 20.36
N ARG A 425 0.08 -10.57 20.29
CA ARG A 425 0.12 -11.52 21.41
C ARG A 425 1.18 -12.59 21.12
N ASP A 426 2.41 -12.30 21.48
CA ASP A 426 3.56 -13.14 21.20
C ASP A 426 4.61 -13.07 22.31
N GLU A 427 4.34 -13.75 23.43
CA GLU A 427 5.37 -14.15 24.41
C GLU A 427 5.40 -15.66 24.70
N LEU A 428 4.56 -16.49 24.08
CA LEU A 428 4.44 -17.92 24.48
C LEU A 428 4.26 -18.96 23.35
N GLY A 429 4.47 -18.62 22.08
CA GLY A 429 4.55 -19.63 21.01
C GLY A 429 3.28 -20.44 20.74
N ALA A 430 2.10 -19.98 21.18
CA ALA A 430 0.81 -20.56 20.80
C ALA A 430 0.27 -19.91 19.52
N ALA A 431 -0.56 -20.65 18.75
CA ALA A 431 -1.14 -20.21 17.48
C ALA A 431 -1.72 -18.78 17.57
N ARG A 432 -1.32 -17.93 16.60
CA ARG A 432 -1.64 -16.50 16.53
C ARG A 432 -3.16 -16.28 16.46
N HIS A 433 -3.76 -15.78 17.53
CA HIS A 433 -5.08 -15.17 17.48
C HIS A 433 -4.91 -13.67 17.21
N VAL A 434 -5.23 -13.22 16.00
CA VAL A 434 -5.01 -11.83 15.56
C VAL A 434 -6.27 -10.99 15.77
N SER A 435 -6.19 -9.92 16.55
CA SER A 435 -7.27 -8.92 16.72
C SER A 435 -6.90 -7.61 16.05
N CYS A 436 -7.89 -6.77 15.76
CA CYS A 436 -7.67 -5.42 15.22
C CYS A 436 -8.88 -4.51 15.50
N PHE A 437 -8.69 -3.21 15.32
CA PHE A 437 -9.74 -2.19 15.45
C PHE A 437 -9.56 -1.10 14.40
N TRP A 438 -10.64 -0.74 13.73
CA TRP A 438 -10.66 0.29 12.70
C TRP A 438 -11.63 1.41 13.06
N VAL A 439 -11.32 2.57 12.52
CA VAL A 439 -12.10 3.78 12.60
C VAL A 439 -12.39 4.31 11.21
N ALA A 440 -13.53 4.98 11.04
CA ALA A 440 -13.89 5.66 9.80
C ALA A 440 -13.90 7.17 10.04
N GLU A 441 -13.19 7.90 9.18
CA GLU A 441 -13.08 9.36 9.23
C GLU A 441 -13.73 10.00 8.01
N VAL A 442 -14.39 11.13 8.21
CA VAL A 442 -14.90 12.01 7.15
C VAL A 442 -14.50 13.43 7.52
N ASP A 443 -13.79 14.12 6.62
CA ASP A 443 -13.32 15.50 6.81
C ASP A 443 -12.55 15.70 8.14
N GLY A 444 -11.77 14.68 8.54
CA GLY A 444 -10.97 14.69 9.78
C GLY A 444 -11.77 14.39 11.06
N ALA A 445 -13.08 14.15 10.97
CA ALA A 445 -13.90 13.74 12.10
C ALA A 445 -14.13 12.23 12.09
N LEU A 446 -13.95 11.58 13.25
CA LEU A 446 -14.27 10.17 13.44
C LEU A 446 -15.80 9.96 13.46
N VAL A 447 -16.30 9.23 12.47
CA VAL A 447 -17.73 8.99 12.26
C VAL A 447 -18.12 7.53 12.36
N GLY A 448 -17.16 6.61 12.48
CA GLY A 448 -17.44 5.19 12.61
C GLY A 448 -16.31 4.40 13.27
N CYS A 449 -16.61 3.23 13.81
CA CYS A 449 -15.60 2.28 14.27
C CYS A 449 -16.10 0.83 14.24
N VAL A 450 -15.18 -0.13 14.22
CA VAL A 450 -15.43 -1.57 14.36
C VAL A 450 -14.18 -2.27 14.89
N GLY A 451 -14.35 -3.32 15.69
CA GLY A 451 -13.29 -4.17 16.19
C GLY A 451 -13.48 -5.64 15.82
N VAL A 452 -12.41 -6.41 15.85
CA VAL A 452 -12.43 -7.87 15.67
C VAL A 452 -11.51 -8.54 16.68
N LYS A 453 -11.95 -9.67 17.22
CA LYS A 453 -11.16 -10.52 18.12
C LYS A 453 -11.58 -11.98 17.96
N LEU A 454 -10.80 -12.92 18.50
CA LEU A 454 -11.21 -14.32 18.57
C LEU A 454 -12.45 -14.48 19.46
N MET A 455 -13.41 -15.26 19.00
CA MET A 455 -14.53 -15.71 19.85
C MET A 455 -14.04 -16.74 20.87
N ALA A 456 -14.38 -16.54 22.15
CA ALA A 456 -14.02 -17.50 23.20
C ALA A 456 -14.71 -18.86 22.97
N ALA A 457 -13.93 -19.93 22.86
CA ALA A 457 -14.44 -21.27 22.56
C ALA A 457 -15.34 -21.79 23.70
N GLY A 458 -16.62 -21.97 23.42
CA GLY A 458 -17.53 -22.75 24.25
C GLY A 458 -17.33 -24.24 24.03
N GLY A 459 -16.37 -24.86 24.73
CA GLY A 459 -16.37 -26.30 25.04
C GLY A 459 -16.31 -27.32 23.89
N GLY A 460 -15.99 -26.93 22.66
CA GLY A 460 -15.74 -27.87 21.56
C GLY A 460 -14.90 -27.17 20.50
N GLY A 461 -13.81 -27.80 20.04
CA GLY A 461 -12.88 -27.21 19.07
C GLY A 461 -13.62 -26.76 17.81
N ALA A 462 -13.81 -25.45 17.68
CA ALA A 462 -14.45 -24.82 16.54
C ALA A 462 -13.38 -24.16 15.67
N ALA A 463 -13.62 -24.19 14.35
CA ALA A 463 -12.88 -23.40 13.36
C ALA A 463 -12.73 -21.93 13.82
N ALA A 464 -11.62 -21.29 13.46
CA ALA A 464 -11.27 -19.96 13.93
C ALA A 464 -12.38 -18.95 13.63
N THR A 465 -13.21 -18.65 14.63
CA THR A 465 -14.36 -17.74 14.50
C THR A 465 -13.99 -16.37 15.05
N ALA A 466 -14.11 -15.35 14.21
CA ALA A 466 -13.94 -13.95 14.58
C ALA A 466 -15.24 -13.39 15.19
N GLU A 467 -15.13 -12.68 16.30
CA GLU A 467 -16.20 -11.86 16.85
C GLU A 467 -16.07 -10.43 16.30
N LEU A 468 -17.05 -9.98 15.52
CA LEU A 468 -17.20 -8.57 15.17
C LEU A 468 -17.74 -7.80 16.38
N CYS A 469 -16.96 -6.84 16.83
CA CYS A 469 -17.18 -6.05 18.03
C CYS A 469 -17.41 -4.59 17.70
N ARG A 470 -18.22 -3.91 18.54
CA ARG A 470 -18.22 -2.43 18.66
C ARG A 470 -18.47 -1.68 17.35
N LEU A 471 -19.25 -2.23 16.43
CA LEU A 471 -19.66 -1.48 15.24
C LEU A 471 -20.54 -0.29 15.65
N SER A 472 -20.03 0.92 15.46
CA SER A 472 -20.74 2.17 15.73
C SER A 472 -20.58 3.11 14.53
N VAL A 473 -21.66 3.80 14.15
CA VAL A 473 -21.66 4.84 13.10
C VAL A 473 -22.45 6.05 13.58
N ALA A 474 -21.83 7.22 13.51
CA ALA A 474 -22.40 8.50 13.91
C ALA A 474 -23.69 8.77 13.12
N PRO A 475 -24.75 9.32 13.74
CA PRO A 475 -26.02 9.59 13.06
C PRO A 475 -25.88 10.38 11.75
N SER A 476 -24.99 11.38 11.71
CA SER A 476 -24.69 12.21 10.52
C SER A 476 -24.03 11.46 9.37
N ALA A 477 -23.50 10.25 9.61
CA ALA A 477 -22.80 9.42 8.64
C ALA A 477 -23.54 8.11 8.29
N ARG A 478 -24.70 7.85 8.89
CA ARG A 478 -25.51 6.65 8.61
C ARG A 478 -26.08 6.70 7.18
N ARG A 479 -26.35 5.51 6.63
CA ARG A 479 -26.93 5.31 5.28
C ARG A 479 -26.09 5.89 4.14
N ARG A 480 -24.80 6.18 4.38
CA ARG A 480 -23.85 6.68 3.38
C ARG A 480 -22.80 5.65 2.96
N GLY A 481 -22.86 4.42 3.49
CA GLY A 481 -21.91 3.33 3.18
C GLY A 481 -20.84 3.07 4.25
N VAL A 482 -20.68 3.94 5.26
CA VAL A 482 -19.63 3.82 6.30
C VAL A 482 -19.65 2.48 7.04
N GLY A 483 -20.83 2.04 7.49
CA GLY A 483 -20.95 0.75 8.17
C GLY A 483 -20.56 -0.43 7.27
N SER A 484 -20.97 -0.41 6.02
CA SER A 484 -20.59 -1.44 5.03
C SER A 484 -19.09 -1.47 4.77
N ALA A 485 -18.46 -0.29 4.71
CA ALA A 485 -17.00 -0.16 4.52
C ALA A 485 -16.22 -0.76 5.70
N LEU A 486 -16.61 -0.42 6.93
CA LEU A 486 -16.00 -0.95 8.15
C LEU A 486 -16.09 -2.47 8.22
N VAL A 487 -17.27 -3.04 7.93
CA VAL A 487 -17.45 -4.50 7.94
C VAL A 487 -16.67 -5.17 6.81
N ALA A 488 -16.54 -4.53 5.63
CA ALA A 488 -15.73 -5.08 4.54
C ALA A 488 -14.24 -5.18 4.91
N VAL A 489 -13.67 -4.14 5.52
CA VAL A 489 -12.28 -4.16 6.01
C VAL A 489 -12.08 -5.25 7.05
N LEU A 490 -13.04 -5.41 7.97
CA LEU A 490 -13.00 -6.48 8.97
C LEU A 490 -13.07 -7.88 8.35
N GLU A 491 -13.97 -8.12 7.40
CA GLU A 491 -14.11 -9.42 6.75
C GLU A 491 -12.83 -9.80 5.97
N ALA A 492 -12.22 -8.83 5.30
CA ALA A 492 -10.97 -9.02 4.57
C ALA A 492 -9.82 -9.36 5.53
N PHE A 493 -9.69 -8.60 6.63
CA PHE A 493 -8.75 -8.94 7.71
C PHE A 493 -9.02 -10.33 8.30
N ALA A 494 -10.29 -10.69 8.49
CA ALA A 494 -10.66 -11.95 9.11
C ALA A 494 -10.21 -13.13 8.23
N ARG A 495 -10.47 -13.09 6.92
CA ARG A 495 -10.00 -14.11 5.96
C ARG A 495 -8.49 -14.26 6.00
N THR A 496 -7.79 -13.15 5.86
CA THR A 496 -6.33 -13.15 5.76
C THR A 496 -5.66 -13.53 7.09
N SER A 497 -6.33 -13.31 8.22
CA SER A 497 -5.89 -13.77 9.55
C SER A 497 -6.26 -15.23 9.85
N GLY A 498 -6.79 -15.97 8.86
CA GLY A 498 -7.14 -17.39 8.99
C GLY A 498 -8.45 -17.66 9.72
N TYR A 499 -9.29 -16.63 9.94
CA TYR A 499 -10.65 -16.86 10.42
C TYR A 499 -11.53 -17.39 9.30
N THR A 500 -12.37 -18.36 9.65
CA THR A 500 -13.23 -19.07 8.69
C THR A 500 -14.67 -18.55 8.74
N ARG A 501 -15.03 -17.89 9.84
CA ARG A 501 -16.37 -17.43 10.16
C ARG A 501 -16.31 -16.12 10.94
N VAL A 502 -17.26 -15.21 10.69
CA VAL A 502 -17.51 -14.03 11.53
C VAL A 502 -18.85 -14.18 12.21
N GLU A 503 -18.90 -13.93 13.50
CA GLU A 503 -20.13 -13.83 14.27
C GLU A 503 -20.19 -12.52 15.06
N LEU A 504 -21.41 -12.13 15.43
CA LEU A 504 -21.66 -10.94 16.24
C LEU A 504 -22.97 -11.06 17.01
N GLU A 505 -23.10 -10.25 18.05
CA GLU A 505 -24.37 -10.04 18.75
C GLU A 505 -24.79 -8.57 18.66
N THR A 506 -26.08 -8.35 18.46
CA THR A 506 -26.70 -7.02 18.42
C THR A 506 -27.99 -7.02 19.23
N ILE A 507 -28.38 -5.85 19.74
CA ILE A 507 -29.65 -5.70 20.48
C ILE A 507 -30.80 -5.78 19.45
N GLY A 508 -31.86 -6.51 19.78
CA GLY A 508 -32.98 -6.73 18.86
C GLY A 508 -33.73 -5.46 18.44
N ALA A 509 -33.56 -4.33 19.15
CA ALA A 509 -34.08 -3.02 18.77
C ALA A 509 -33.22 -2.28 17.72
N MET A 510 -32.02 -2.77 17.38
CA MET A 510 -31.11 -2.13 16.43
C MET A 510 -31.41 -2.53 14.98
N ASP A 511 -32.59 -2.20 14.47
CA ASP A 511 -33.06 -2.64 13.14
C ASP A 511 -32.12 -2.24 12.00
N SER A 512 -31.52 -1.05 12.08
CA SER A 512 -30.56 -0.58 11.08
C SER A 512 -29.29 -1.43 11.02
N ALA A 513 -28.80 -1.91 12.16
CA ALA A 513 -27.64 -2.80 12.22
C ALA A 513 -27.98 -4.20 11.68
N GLN A 514 -29.14 -4.74 12.07
CA GLN A 514 -29.62 -6.02 11.56
C GLN A 514 -29.81 -6.00 10.03
N ALA A 515 -30.36 -4.92 9.48
CA ALA A 515 -30.52 -4.75 8.03
C ALA A 515 -29.16 -4.71 7.30
N LEU A 516 -28.16 -4.04 7.88
CA LEU A 516 -26.79 -4.03 7.35
C LEU A 516 -26.20 -5.45 7.31
N TYR A 517 -26.32 -6.22 8.39
CA TYR A 517 -25.78 -7.57 8.47
C TYR A 517 -26.45 -8.51 7.45
N ARG A 518 -27.79 -8.49 7.36
CA ARG A 518 -28.52 -9.27 6.35
C ARG A 518 -28.10 -8.90 4.92
N ALA A 519 -27.97 -7.59 4.62
CA ALA A 519 -27.53 -7.13 3.31
C ALA A 519 -26.09 -7.54 2.97
N ARG A 520 -25.26 -7.86 3.97
CA ARG A 520 -23.89 -8.37 3.80
C ARG A 520 -23.79 -9.90 3.83
N GLY A 521 -24.94 -10.60 3.86
CA GLY A 521 -24.98 -12.07 3.87
C GLY A 521 -24.68 -12.69 5.23
N TYR A 522 -25.00 -12.00 6.33
CA TYR A 522 -25.04 -12.64 7.65
C TYR A 522 -26.43 -13.19 7.93
N ASP A 523 -26.47 -14.42 8.41
CA ASP A 523 -27.69 -15.10 8.82
C ASP A 523 -27.92 -14.94 10.33
N GLU A 524 -29.19 -14.84 10.73
CA GLU A 524 -29.58 -14.87 12.13
C GLU A 524 -29.43 -16.31 12.67
N VAL A 525 -28.48 -16.49 13.60
CA VAL A 525 -28.11 -17.80 14.15
C VAL A 525 -28.93 -18.12 15.41
N ALA A 526 -29.18 -17.10 16.23
CA ALA A 526 -29.92 -17.26 17.47
C ALA A 526 -30.56 -15.93 17.92
N ARG A 527 -31.65 -16.04 18.68
CA ARG A 527 -32.29 -14.91 19.36
C ARG A 527 -32.63 -15.29 20.79
N THR A 528 -32.26 -14.45 21.74
CA THR A 528 -32.46 -14.69 23.17
C THR A 528 -33.12 -13.48 23.83
N ASP A 529 -34.25 -13.71 24.48
CA ASP A 529 -35.00 -12.68 25.20
C ASP A 529 -34.60 -12.65 26.68
N TRP A 530 -34.21 -11.46 27.17
CA TRP A 530 -33.82 -11.20 28.56
C TRP A 530 -34.87 -10.36 29.30
N GLY A 531 -36.12 -10.41 28.83
CA GLY A 531 -37.28 -9.68 29.33
C GLY A 531 -37.26 -8.18 29.01
N SER A 532 -36.19 -7.47 29.41
CA SER A 532 -36.05 -6.02 29.19
C SER A 532 -35.40 -5.64 27.85
N TYR A 533 -34.81 -6.60 27.16
CA TYR A 533 -34.21 -6.49 25.83
C TYR A 533 -34.05 -7.88 25.23
N SER A 534 -33.85 -7.95 23.91
CA SER A 534 -33.47 -9.17 23.20
C SER A 534 -32.08 -9.01 22.60
N LEU A 535 -31.35 -10.11 22.50
CA LEU A 535 -30.08 -10.21 21.77
C LEU A 535 -30.28 -11.10 20.55
N VAL A 536 -29.74 -10.65 19.43
CA VAL A 536 -29.77 -11.36 18.16
C VAL A 536 -28.33 -11.66 17.77
N ARG A 537 -28.03 -12.93 17.55
CA ARG A 537 -26.73 -13.39 17.07
C ARG A 537 -26.79 -13.57 15.57
N PHE A 538 -25.81 -13.01 14.87
CA PHE A 538 -25.61 -13.17 13.44
C PHE A 538 -24.30 -13.91 13.17
N GLY A 539 -24.25 -14.64 12.07
CA GLY A 539 -23.05 -15.33 11.63
C GLY A 539 -22.95 -15.43 10.11
N LYS A 540 -21.72 -15.40 9.62
CA LYS A 540 -21.39 -15.49 8.19
C LYS A 540 -20.15 -16.35 8.03
N GLU A 541 -20.26 -17.39 7.19
CA GLU A 541 -19.09 -18.09 6.69
C GLU A 541 -18.34 -17.17 5.72
N LEU A 542 -17.03 -17.00 5.91
CA LEU A 542 -16.26 -16.03 5.13
C LEU A 542 -15.97 -16.50 3.70
N GLY A 543 -16.16 -17.79 3.43
CA GLY A 543 -15.81 -18.42 2.15
C GLY A 543 -14.31 -18.34 1.88
N TYR A 544 -13.92 -18.70 0.66
CA TYR A 544 -12.54 -18.58 0.21
C TYR A 544 -12.27 -17.20 -0.38
N ASP A 545 -11.07 -16.65 -0.15
CA ASP A 545 -10.64 -15.33 -0.66
C ASP A 545 -10.19 -15.43 -2.12
N ILE A 546 -11.15 -15.54 -3.05
CA ILE A 546 -10.88 -15.61 -4.49
C ILE A 546 -11.80 -14.65 -5.25
N ASP A 547 -11.19 -13.81 -6.09
CA ASP A 547 -11.90 -13.05 -7.12
C ASP A 547 -12.25 -13.96 -8.30
N PHE A 548 -13.37 -14.67 -8.18
CA PHE A 548 -13.80 -15.64 -9.18
C PHE A 548 -14.26 -15.00 -10.50
N GLU A 549 -14.69 -13.73 -10.46
CA GLU A 549 -15.06 -13.00 -11.67
C GLU A 549 -13.82 -12.72 -12.53
N ALA A 550 -12.70 -12.35 -11.90
CA ALA A 550 -11.40 -12.20 -12.58
C ALA A 550 -10.89 -13.51 -13.20
N LEU A 551 -11.33 -14.66 -12.68
CA LEU A 551 -11.04 -16.00 -13.23
C LEU A 551 -12.04 -16.43 -14.32
N GLY A 552 -12.98 -15.57 -14.71
CA GLY A 552 -13.99 -15.87 -15.73
C GLY A 552 -15.09 -16.83 -15.27
N LEU A 553 -15.31 -16.98 -13.95
CA LEU A 553 -16.36 -17.83 -13.39
C LEU A 553 -17.65 -17.05 -13.11
N SER A 554 -18.79 -17.72 -13.28
CA SER A 554 -20.04 -17.27 -12.67
C SER A 554 -20.07 -17.64 -11.18
N ALA A 555 -20.87 -16.92 -10.39
CA ALA A 555 -21.07 -17.23 -8.97
C ALA A 555 -21.55 -18.68 -8.74
N GLU A 556 -22.47 -19.16 -9.58
CA GLU A 556 -22.99 -20.54 -9.53
C GLU A 556 -21.89 -21.58 -9.75
N ARG A 557 -20.99 -21.33 -10.71
CA ARG A 557 -19.87 -22.23 -11.01
C ARG A 557 -18.81 -22.19 -9.92
N PHE A 558 -18.51 -21.00 -9.39
CA PHE A 558 -17.64 -20.85 -8.23
C PHE A 558 -18.17 -21.60 -7.00
N ASP A 559 -19.45 -21.45 -6.70
CA ASP A 559 -20.09 -22.13 -5.57
C ASP A 559 -20.06 -23.65 -5.71
N ALA A 560 -20.17 -24.17 -6.93
CA ALA A 560 -19.99 -25.59 -7.21
C ALA A 560 -18.57 -26.07 -6.87
N PHE A 561 -17.52 -25.36 -7.34
CA PHE A 561 -16.13 -25.65 -7.00
C PHE A 561 -15.87 -25.56 -5.49
N ALA A 562 -16.27 -24.46 -4.87
CA ALA A 562 -16.10 -24.22 -3.45
C ALA A 562 -16.85 -25.26 -2.60
N SER A 563 -18.02 -25.73 -3.04
CA SER A 563 -18.77 -26.81 -2.41
C SER A 563 -18.00 -28.14 -2.42
N VAL A 564 -17.40 -28.48 -3.56
CA VAL A 564 -16.59 -29.71 -3.67
C VAL A 564 -15.32 -29.60 -2.84
N PHE A 565 -14.61 -28.46 -2.88
CA PHE A 565 -13.40 -28.25 -2.08
C PHE A 565 -13.68 -28.29 -0.57
N ARG A 566 -14.77 -27.67 -0.10
CA ARG A 566 -15.22 -27.73 1.31
C ARG A 566 -15.43 -29.15 1.83
N HIS A 567 -15.73 -30.11 0.94
CA HIS A 567 -15.84 -31.51 1.36
C HIS A 567 -14.52 -32.07 1.92
N PHE A 568 -13.39 -31.55 1.43
CA PHE A 568 -12.05 -31.95 1.84
C PHE A 568 -11.46 -31.00 2.89
N ASP A 569 -11.77 -29.70 2.81
CA ASP A 569 -11.44 -28.69 3.81
C ASP A 569 -12.47 -28.66 4.95
N LYS A 570 -12.54 -29.76 5.71
CA LYS A 570 -13.51 -29.90 6.82
C LYS A 570 -13.30 -28.90 7.95
N ALA A 571 -12.09 -28.34 8.06
CA ALA A 571 -11.76 -27.31 9.03
C ALA A 571 -12.06 -25.89 8.51
N ASN A 572 -12.53 -25.77 7.26
CA ASN A 572 -12.83 -24.53 6.55
C ASN A 572 -11.66 -23.52 6.54
N THR A 573 -10.43 -24.03 6.55
CA THR A 573 -9.20 -23.27 6.70
C THR A 573 -8.77 -22.53 5.44
N GLY A 574 -9.40 -22.81 4.30
CA GLY A 574 -8.89 -22.36 3.01
C GLY A 574 -7.99 -23.38 2.33
N ALA A 575 -7.66 -24.49 2.99
CA ALA A 575 -6.61 -25.40 2.53
C ALA A 575 -6.91 -26.87 2.85
N ILE A 576 -6.28 -27.77 2.10
CA ILE A 576 -6.36 -29.22 2.27
C ILE A 576 -4.97 -29.84 2.31
N SER A 577 -4.87 -31.07 2.83
CA SER A 577 -3.62 -31.82 2.73
C SER A 577 -3.34 -32.19 1.26
N PRO A 578 -2.07 -32.18 0.80
CA PRO A 578 -1.70 -32.64 -0.55
C PRO A 578 -2.17 -34.07 -0.86
N LYS A 579 -2.35 -34.90 0.18
CA LYS A 579 -2.89 -36.27 0.03
C LYS A 579 -4.34 -36.30 -0.45
N GLN A 580 -5.10 -35.23 -0.23
CA GLN A 580 -6.52 -35.12 -0.62
C GLN A 580 -6.69 -34.59 -2.05
N LEU A 581 -5.61 -34.12 -2.69
CA LEU A 581 -5.66 -33.50 -4.02
C LEU A 581 -6.24 -34.44 -5.08
N ASP A 582 -5.82 -35.71 -5.07
CA ASP A 582 -6.29 -36.72 -6.02
C ASP A 582 -7.81 -36.94 -5.91
N ALA A 583 -8.31 -37.18 -4.69
CA ALA A 583 -9.73 -37.34 -4.44
C ALA A 583 -10.56 -36.08 -4.77
N LEU A 584 -9.97 -34.88 -4.59
CA LEU A 584 -10.58 -33.62 -4.99
C LEU A 584 -10.73 -33.54 -6.51
N CYS A 585 -9.66 -33.81 -7.26
CA CYS A 585 -9.67 -33.79 -8.73
C CYS A 585 -10.71 -34.79 -9.27
N PHE A 586 -10.70 -36.02 -8.74
CA PHE A 586 -11.67 -37.06 -9.10
C PHE A 586 -13.12 -36.61 -8.89
N LYS A 587 -13.39 -35.90 -7.80
CA LYS A 587 -14.73 -35.41 -7.47
C LYS A 587 -15.18 -34.23 -8.33
N LEU A 588 -14.23 -33.48 -8.88
CA LEU A 588 -14.47 -32.43 -9.87
C LEU A 588 -14.59 -32.97 -11.30
N GLY A 589 -14.32 -34.27 -11.51
CA GLY A 589 -14.58 -34.97 -12.77
C GLY A 589 -13.33 -35.39 -13.55
N GLU A 590 -12.13 -35.05 -13.08
CA GLU A 590 -10.87 -35.41 -13.74
C GLU A 590 -10.07 -36.44 -12.95
N SER A 591 -9.36 -37.31 -13.65
CA SER A 591 -8.46 -38.30 -13.06
C SER A 591 -7.07 -38.10 -13.65
N PHE A 592 -6.08 -37.93 -12.78
CA PHE A 592 -4.69 -37.73 -13.18
C PHE A 592 -3.88 -39.00 -12.90
N ASP A 593 -2.85 -39.26 -13.69
CA ASP A 593 -1.92 -40.33 -13.39
C ASP A 593 -0.95 -39.96 -12.24
N ALA A 594 -0.09 -40.90 -11.85
CA ALA A 594 0.80 -40.71 -10.71
C ALA A 594 1.88 -39.62 -10.94
N GLU A 595 2.30 -39.41 -12.19
CA GLU A 595 3.31 -38.42 -12.56
C GLU A 595 2.67 -37.02 -12.60
N GLU A 596 1.48 -36.91 -13.18
CA GLU A 596 0.67 -35.69 -13.21
C GLU A 596 0.28 -35.23 -11.80
N LEU A 597 -0.16 -36.15 -10.93
CA LEU A 597 -0.46 -35.84 -9.53
C LEU A 597 0.77 -35.38 -8.75
N ALA A 598 1.94 -35.96 -9.03
CA ALA A 598 3.18 -35.53 -8.39
C ALA A 598 3.57 -34.12 -8.81
N ALA A 599 3.45 -33.79 -10.10
CA ALA A 599 3.68 -32.45 -10.62
C ALA A 599 2.67 -31.44 -10.08
N ALA A 600 1.39 -31.79 -10.03
CA ALA A 600 0.33 -30.95 -9.46
C ALA A 600 0.60 -30.63 -7.98
N ARG A 601 0.96 -31.64 -7.17
CA ARG A 601 1.32 -31.43 -5.75
C ARG A 601 2.54 -30.53 -5.61
N ALA A 602 3.59 -30.77 -6.37
CA ALA A 602 4.79 -29.94 -6.33
C ALA A 602 4.50 -28.47 -6.72
N SER A 603 3.53 -28.24 -7.60
CA SER A 603 3.13 -26.88 -8.01
C SER A 603 2.17 -26.18 -7.05
N LEU A 604 1.36 -26.94 -6.30
CA LEU A 604 0.26 -26.40 -5.49
C LEU A 604 0.52 -26.43 -3.98
N GLU A 605 1.45 -27.28 -3.53
CA GLU A 605 1.82 -27.37 -2.13
C GLU A 605 2.57 -26.11 -1.70
N ASP A 606 1.99 -25.37 -0.77
CA ASP A 606 2.61 -24.20 -0.20
C ASP A 606 3.78 -24.63 0.70
N GLU A 607 5.00 -24.19 0.36
CA GLU A 607 6.23 -24.62 1.02
C GLU A 607 6.31 -24.22 2.51
N GLN A 608 5.50 -23.27 2.97
CA GLN A 608 5.49 -22.83 4.37
C GLN A 608 4.53 -23.66 5.23
N THR A 609 3.41 -24.06 4.65
CA THR A 609 2.31 -24.74 5.36
C THR A 609 2.25 -26.24 5.07
N GLY A 610 2.82 -26.70 3.96
CA GLY A 610 2.70 -28.07 3.46
C GLY A 610 1.27 -28.42 3.04
N LEU A 611 0.46 -27.41 2.69
CA LEU A 611 -0.96 -27.54 2.34
C LEU A 611 -1.24 -27.02 0.95
N VAL A 612 -2.34 -27.49 0.34
CA VAL A 612 -2.87 -26.96 -0.92
C VAL A 612 -3.99 -25.99 -0.61
N HIS A 613 -3.78 -24.71 -0.90
CA HIS A 613 -4.76 -23.64 -0.66
C HIS A 613 -5.74 -23.54 -1.83
N PHE A 614 -7.02 -23.30 -1.55
CA PHE A 614 -8.05 -23.13 -2.58
C PHE A 614 -7.71 -22.00 -3.56
N ALA A 615 -7.10 -20.91 -3.05
CA ALA A 615 -6.66 -19.76 -3.83
C ALA A 615 -5.56 -20.09 -4.85
N ALA A 616 -4.75 -21.13 -4.61
CA ALA A 616 -3.79 -21.66 -5.57
C ALA A 616 -4.40 -22.74 -6.46
N PHE A 617 -5.22 -23.62 -5.87
CA PHE A 617 -5.86 -24.73 -6.55
C PHE A 617 -6.82 -24.28 -7.65
N LEU A 618 -7.71 -23.32 -7.39
CA LEU A 618 -8.77 -22.96 -8.34
C LEU A 618 -8.20 -22.36 -9.64
N PRO A 619 -7.28 -21.37 -9.62
CA PRO A 619 -6.65 -20.88 -10.85
C PRO A 619 -5.90 -21.98 -11.61
N TRP A 620 -5.17 -22.84 -10.89
CA TRP A 620 -4.47 -23.98 -11.49
C TRP A 620 -5.45 -24.92 -12.19
N TRP A 621 -6.55 -25.28 -11.52
CA TRP A 621 -7.59 -26.15 -12.06
C TRP A 621 -8.19 -25.59 -13.35
N LEU A 622 -8.48 -24.29 -13.37
CA LEU A 622 -9.06 -23.62 -14.55
C LEU A 622 -8.07 -23.49 -15.71
N SER A 623 -6.76 -23.55 -15.44
CA SER A 623 -5.73 -23.57 -16.48
C SER A 623 -5.44 -24.96 -17.05
N SER A 624 -5.90 -26.00 -16.36
CA SER A 624 -5.78 -27.41 -16.77
C SER A 624 -7.01 -27.94 -17.52
N GLU A 625 -8.13 -27.20 -17.49
CA GLU A 625 -9.25 -27.33 -18.45
C GLU A 625 -8.87 -26.72 -19.81
#